data_AF-A0A3D5Q1R0-F1
#
_entry.id   AF-A0A3D5Q1R0-F1
#
_cell.length_a   1.000
_cell.length_b   1.000
_cell.length_c   1.000
_cell.angle_alpha   90.00
_cell.angle_beta   90.00
_cell.angle_gamma   90.00
#
_symmetry.space_group_name_H-M   'P 1'
#
loop_
_entity.id
_entity.type
_entity.pdbx_description
1 polymer ?
#
loop_
_entity_poly.entity_id
_entity_poly.type
_entity_poly.pdbx_seq_one_letter_code
_entity_poly.pdbx_strand_id
1 'polypeptide(L)' 'QLIQKKLADMQTDITLALQGCLRLGRMKDEGTAAVEITSIMKRNSCGKALDVARLARDMLGGNG' A
#
# COMPACT_ATOMS: atom_id res chain seq x y z
N GLN A 1 0.18 -13.75 18.86
CA GLN A 1 -0.79 -12.72 18.42
C GLN A 1 -0.15 -11.46 17.83
N LEU A 2 1.04 -11.01 18.25
CA LEU A 2 1.70 -9.80 17.69
C LEU A 2 2.10 -9.92 16.20
N ILE A 3 2.65 -11.07 15.77
CA ILE A 3 3.07 -11.30 14.37
C ILE A 3 1.87 -11.41 13.43
N GLN A 4 0.83 -12.16 13.82
CA GLN A 4 -0.39 -12.30 13.01
C GLN A 4 -1.10 -10.96 12.80
N LYS A 5 -1.12 -10.09 13.83
CA LYS A 5 -1.63 -8.73 13.70
C LYS A 5 -0.83 -7.93 12.66
N LYS A 6 0.50 -7.93 12.77
CA LYS A 6 1.37 -7.25 11.79
C LYS A 6 1.10 -7.73 10.36
N LEU A 7 0.98 -9.05 10.15
CA LEU A 7 0.66 -9.62 8.83
C LEU A 7 -0.73 -9.22 8.33
N ALA A 8 -1.75 -9.23 9.20
CA ALA A 8 -3.10 -8.81 8.84
C ALA A 8 -3.16 -7.32 8.48
N ASP A 9 -2.46 -6.47 9.22
CA ASP A 9 -2.38 -5.03 8.96
C ASP A 9 -1.64 -4.77 7.63
N MET A 10 -0.51 -5.45 7.38
CA MET A 10 0.21 -5.37 6.10
C MET A 10 -0.66 -5.77 4.91
N GLN A 11 -1.35 -6.91 5.02
CA GLN A 11 -2.23 -7.40 3.94
C GLN A 11 -3.39 -6.42 3.68
N THR A 12 -3.95 -5.83 4.74
CA THR A 12 -5.02 -4.84 4.63
C THR A 12 -4.53 -3.61 3.88
N ASP A 13 -3.39 -3.04 4.26
CA ASP A 13 -2.83 -1.85 3.62
C ASP A 13 -2.46 -2.10 2.15
N ILE A 14 -1.84 -3.25 1.85
CA ILE A 14 -1.51 -3.65 0.47
C ILE A 14 -2.78 -3.77 -0.38
N THR A 15 -3.82 -4.39 0.17
CA THR A 15 -5.09 -4.59 -0.55
C THR A 15 -5.79 -3.27 -0.85
N LEU A 16 -5.85 -2.35 0.13
CA LEU A 16 -6.42 -1.02 -0.06
C LEU A 16 -5.64 -0.22 -1.12
N ALA A 17 -4.31 -0.25 -1.06
CA ALA A 17 -3.47 0.42 -2.06
C ALA A 17 -3.69 -0.15 -3.47
N LEU A 18 -3.78 -1.48 -3.60
CA LEU A 18 -4.04 -2.15 -4.88
C LEU A 18 -5.39 -1.75 -5.47
N GLN A 19 -6.46 -1.75 -4.65
CA GLN A 19 -7.79 -1.36 -5.12
C GLN A 19 -7.85 0.13 -5.51
N GLY A 20 -7.16 1.01 -4.76
CA GLY A 20 -7.01 2.42 -5.13
C GLY A 20 -6.29 2.60 -6.47
N CYS A 21 -5.18 1.87 -6.68
CA CYS A 21 -4.46 1.88 -7.96
C CYS A 21 -5.31 1.35 -9.11
N LEU A 22 -6.08 0.28 -8.89
CA LEU A 22 -7.00 -0.28 -9.90
C LEU A 22 -8.08 0.73 -10.29
N ARG A 23 -8.70 1.40 -9.32
CA ARG A 23 -9.70 2.43 -9.63
C ARG A 23 -9.09 3.60 -10.38
N LEU A 24 -7.93 4.09 -9.94
CA LEU A 24 -7.22 5.16 -10.64
C LEU A 24 -6.85 4.74 -12.07
N GLY A 25 -6.41 3.50 -12.29
CA GLY A 25 -6.15 2.95 -13.62
C GLY A 25 -7.38 3.04 -14.53
N ARG A 26 -8.52 2.56 -14.06
CA ARG A 26 -9.79 2.66 -14.81
C ARG A 26 -10.21 4.10 -15.09
N MET A 27 -10.03 5.01 -14.13
CA MET A 27 -10.30 6.43 -14.35
C MET A 27 -9.39 7.04 -15.41
N LYS A 28 -8.13 6.58 -15.52
CA LYS A 28 -7.23 7.02 -16.59
C LYS A 28 -7.70 6.53 -17.95
N ASP A 29 -8.12 5.28 -18.04
CA ASP A 29 -8.68 4.70 -19.27
C ASP A 29 -9.97 5.42 -19.70
N GLU A 30 -10.82 5.81 -18.73
CA GLU A 30 -12.04 6.59 -18.92
C GLU A 30 -11.78 8.08 -19.24
N GLY A 31 -10.54 8.56 -19.12
CA GLY A 31 -10.20 9.98 -19.28
C GLY A 31 -10.71 10.90 -18.16
N THR A 32 -11.11 10.34 -17.02
CA THR A 32 -11.72 11.06 -15.88
C THR A 32 -10.76 11.24 -14.70
N ALA A 33 -9.54 10.73 -14.78
CA ALA A 33 -8.56 10.83 -13.71
C ALA A 33 -8.00 12.25 -13.53
N ALA A 34 -8.35 12.89 -12.42
CA ALA A 34 -7.68 14.12 -11.98
C ALA A 34 -6.21 13.85 -11.61
N VAL A 35 -5.31 14.77 -11.95
CA VAL A 35 -3.85 14.63 -11.76
C VAL A 35 -3.51 14.49 -10.27
N GLU A 36 -4.23 15.21 -9.42
CA GLU A 36 -4.09 15.22 -7.97
C GLU A 36 -4.30 13.83 -7.37
N ILE A 37 -5.22 13.02 -7.95
CA ILE A 37 -5.49 11.66 -7.48
C ILE A 37 -4.24 10.78 -7.69
N THR A 38 -3.49 10.99 -8.77
CA THR A 38 -2.22 10.27 -9.00
C THR A 38 -1.21 10.59 -7.90
N SER A 39 -1.09 11.87 -7.52
CA SER A 39 -0.18 12.28 -6.44
C SER A 39 -0.60 11.73 -5.07
N ILE A 40 -1.90 11.75 -4.77
CA ILE A 40 -2.46 11.19 -3.53
C ILE A 40 -2.20 9.68 -3.45
N MET A 41 -2.52 8.94 -4.51
CA MET A 41 -2.30 7.50 -4.56
C MET A 41 -0.81 7.15 -4.43
N LYS A 42 0.07 7.86 -5.14
CA LYS A 42 1.52 7.66 -5.01
C LYS A 42 1.99 7.88 -3.57
N ARG A 43 1.58 8.98 -2.93
CA ARG A 43 1.98 9.29 -1.55
C ARG A 43 1.52 8.20 -0.58
N ASN A 44 0.26 7.76 -0.68
CA ASN A 44 -0.30 6.72 0.17
C ASN A 44 0.44 5.38 -0.01
N SER A 45 0.56 4.90 -1.25
CA SER A 45 1.18 3.60 -1.55
C SER A 45 2.65 3.56 -1.13
N CYS A 46 3.43 4.62 -1.40
CA CYS A 46 4.84 4.66 -1.00
C CYS A 46 5.00 4.71 0.53
N GLY A 47 4.18 5.50 1.24
CA GLY A 47 4.22 5.59 2.70
C GLY A 47 3.92 4.24 3.34
N LYS A 48 2.81 3.61 2.93
CA LYS A 48 2.40 2.30 3.43
C LYS A 48 3.42 1.20 3.09
N ALA A 49 3.96 1.19 1.88
CA ALA A 49 4.98 0.21 1.49
C ALA A 49 6.24 0.31 2.36
N LEU A 50 6.70 1.53 2.69
CA LEU A 50 7.85 1.73 3.57
C LEU A 50 7.60 1.22 4.98
N ASP A 51 6.41 1.48 5.53
CA ASP A 51 6.03 1.01 6.87
C ASP A 51 5.90 -0.51 6.91
N VAL A 52 5.25 -1.11 5.91
CA VAL A 52 5.16 -2.56 5.72
C VAL A 52 6.55 -3.19 5.64
N ALA A 53 7.46 -2.64 4.84
CA ALA A 53 8.83 -3.16 4.71
C ALA A 53 9.60 -3.10 6.03
N ARG A 54 9.47 -2.02 6.79
CA ARG A 54 10.10 -1.88 8.12
C ARG A 54 9.56 -2.89 9.11
N LEU A 55 8.24 -3.07 9.15
CA LEU A 55 7.60 -4.07 10.01
C LEU A 55 8.00 -5.48 9.61
N ALA A 56 8.09 -5.77 8.31
CA ALA A 56 8.54 -7.07 7.80
C ALA A 56 9.97 -7.38 8.24
N ARG A 57 10.90 -6.44 8.07
CA ARG A 57 12.29 -6.61 8.49
C ARG A 57 12.42 -6.82 10.00
N ASP A 58 11.64 -6.10 10.80
CA ASP A 58 11.57 -6.31 12.25
C ASP A 58 11.07 -7.73 12.63
N MET A 59 10.08 -8.27 11.90
CA MET A 59 9.60 -9.64 12.15
C MET A 59 10.63 -10.72 11.81
N LEU A 60 11.49 -10.48 10.82
CA LEU A 60 12.53 -11.42 10.39
C LEU A 60 13.77 -11.41 11.29
N GLY A 61 13.91 -10.40 12.17
CA GLY A 61 15.03 -10.29 13.09
C GLY A 61 16.38 -10.18 12.36
N GLY A 62 17.39 -10.92 12.80
CA GLY A 62 18.73 -10.89 12.19
C GLY A 62 18.81 -11.44 10.75
N ASN A 63 17.76 -12.12 10.29
CA ASN A 63 17.66 -12.65 8.92
C ASN A 63 16.99 -11.67 7.94
N GLY A 64 16.49 -10.54 8.44
CA GLY A 64 15.65 -9.59 7.72
C GLY A 64 16.39 -8.53 6.92
#